data_AF-A0A938TDY4-F1
#
_entry.id   AF-A0A938TDY4-F1
#
_cell.length_a   1.000
_cell.length_b   1.000
_cell.length_c   1.000
_cell.angle_alpha   90.00
_cell.angle_beta   90.00
_cell.angle_gamma   90.00
#
_symmetry.space_group_name_H-M   'P 1'
#
loop_
_entity.id
_entity.type
_entity.pdbx_description
1 polymer ?
#
loop_
_entity_poly.entity_id
_entity_poly.type
_entity_poly.pdbx_seq_one_letter_code
_entity_poly.pdbx_strand_id
1 'polypeptide(L)'
;MWHRIGAVAIAFVVAAEAQMIGPGAGREANREAVKRWTESQRKEEPATRRVWPGVVADTAARTVTAVIEAVGDRGVRYPTEFIVVGETSAKDYEALAVLLAKPSDVARGLEAIGMPRGRPIQPQAFCFWPRGERVSLAIRPFAGGAERPIGAFVSDQQAGQGMTNVFIYVGSVWHDDGTCEADAPSPGSVVSTYNEPATVLDAPRLISQNAAYGRYVINPGVMDKESLWCLVLRPERAADAPPRVAPVEVTVQPRAGLDTPPAGVADLEWVLQEPGGGGVTNAADVAVKGLMTRVQSGREPHVAWRFDDRLTVKAMTELAPVIAAIEGEDGIRVEGPPDGQLYYKAYQPRPEWRTREKRLMQPYELRIERDGETGWRKTFVHIHEDWNDETSLDPKLTVRPSPLQNWDELVEHVERLGRGQGVLLVFAPADAPLSVFMEGVRRVKKTLPTVYVFAE
;
A
#
# COMPACT_ATOMS: atom_id res chain seq x y z
N MET A 1 53.33 48.09 6.79
CA MET A 1 53.90 47.16 5.78
C MET A 1 53.98 45.80 6.45
N TRP A 2 53.18 44.84 5.97
CA TRP A 2 53.19 43.38 6.25
C TRP A 2 52.47 42.87 7.51
N HIS A 3 51.27 42.38 7.22
CA HIS A 3 50.42 41.48 7.98
C HIS A 3 50.73 40.01 7.63
N ARG A 4 50.43 39.12 8.58
CA ARG A 4 49.95 37.72 8.41
C ARG A 4 50.87 36.68 7.77
N ILE A 5 51.34 35.73 8.59
CA ILE A 5 51.31 34.29 8.27
C ILE A 5 50.99 33.54 9.57
N GLY A 6 49.94 32.72 9.58
CA GLY A 6 49.59 31.88 10.73
C GLY A 6 48.21 31.24 10.66
N ALA A 7 47.76 30.79 9.49
CA ALA A 7 46.53 30.00 9.34
C ALA A 7 46.65 29.09 8.12
N VAL A 8 47.34 27.95 8.25
CA VAL A 8 47.40 26.90 7.21
C VAL A 8 47.20 25.48 7.76
N ALA A 9 47.06 25.26 9.07
CA ALA A 9 47.04 23.90 9.61
C ALA A 9 45.66 23.19 9.64
N ILE A 10 44.54 23.82 9.24
CA ILE A 10 43.20 23.23 9.41
C ILE A 10 42.66 22.57 8.12
N ALA A 11 43.19 22.91 6.94
CA ALA A 11 42.67 22.36 5.68
C ALA A 11 43.19 20.96 5.32
N PHE A 12 44.30 20.50 5.93
CA PHE A 12 44.89 19.19 5.60
C PHE A 12 44.34 18.02 6.43
N VAL A 13 43.73 18.27 7.59
CA VAL A 13 43.20 17.19 8.44
C VAL A 13 41.90 16.61 7.87
N VAL A 14 41.05 17.44 7.24
CA VAL A 14 39.78 17.00 6.65
C VAL A 14 39.98 16.13 5.40
N ALA A 15 41.02 16.40 4.60
CA ALA A 15 41.32 15.62 3.39
C ALA A 15 41.94 14.24 3.70
N ALA A 16 42.71 14.11 4.78
CA ALA A 16 43.34 12.87 5.17
C ALA A 16 42.36 11.85 5.79
N GLU A 17 41.36 12.31 6.57
CA GLU A 17 40.34 11.42 7.13
C GLU A 17 39.41 10.84 6.04
N ALA A 18 39.10 11.62 5.00
CA ALA A 18 38.28 11.15 3.87
C ALA A 18 38.96 10.03 3.06
N GLN A 19 40.30 10.04 2.96
CA GLN A 19 41.06 8.99 2.28
C GLN A 19 41.17 7.69 3.10
N MET A 20 41.06 7.76 4.43
CA MET A 20 41.15 6.57 5.28
C MET A 20 39.84 5.78 5.39
N ILE A 21 38.69 6.37 5.08
CA ILE A 21 37.36 5.71 5.20
C ILE A 21 36.86 5.18 3.83
N GLY A 22 37.61 5.35 2.74
CA GLY A 22 37.17 5.01 1.38
C GLY A 22 36.89 3.51 1.11
N PRO A 23 36.12 3.20 0.04
CA PRO A 23 35.84 1.82 -0.40
C PRO A 23 37.12 1.06 -0.79
N GLY A 24 37.11 -0.25 -0.59
CA GLY A 24 38.14 -1.15 -1.15
C GLY A 24 37.56 -2.04 -2.25
N ALA A 25 38.37 -2.96 -2.78
CA ALA A 25 37.89 -3.89 -3.81
C ALA A 25 37.00 -4.97 -3.20
N GLY A 26 35.75 -5.06 -3.65
CA GLY A 26 34.77 -6.06 -3.24
C GLY A 26 33.96 -5.71 -1.98
N ARG A 27 32.82 -6.41 -1.84
CA ARG A 27 31.81 -6.15 -0.79
C ARG A 27 32.33 -6.19 0.64
N GLU A 28 33.29 -7.06 0.94
CA GLU A 28 33.85 -7.15 2.30
C GLU A 28 34.63 -5.89 2.69
N ALA A 29 35.41 -5.32 1.75
CA ALA A 29 36.10 -4.07 2.00
C ALA A 29 35.12 -2.90 2.15
N ASN A 30 34.01 -2.92 1.42
CA ASN A 30 32.93 -1.97 1.56
C ASN A 30 32.25 -2.06 2.93
N ARG A 31 32.01 -3.27 3.46
CA ARG A 31 31.50 -3.45 4.84
C ARG A 31 32.42 -2.85 5.89
N GLU A 32 33.73 -3.07 5.78
CA GLU A 32 34.70 -2.47 6.70
C GLU A 32 34.78 -0.95 6.56
N ALA A 33 34.62 -0.39 5.36
CA ALA A 33 34.47 1.05 5.15
C ALA A 33 33.21 1.60 5.84
N VAL A 34 32.06 0.93 5.67
CA VAL A 34 30.78 1.30 6.32
C VAL A 34 30.89 1.21 7.84
N LYS A 35 31.58 0.20 8.37
CA LYS A 35 31.80 0.05 9.81
C LYS A 35 32.62 1.22 10.38
N ARG A 36 33.73 1.57 9.74
CA ARG A 36 34.57 2.72 10.15
C ARG A 36 33.82 4.04 10.03
N TRP A 37 33.03 4.21 8.97
CA TRP A 37 32.12 5.35 8.82
C TRP A 37 31.09 5.39 9.95
N THR A 38 30.41 4.28 10.25
CA THR A 38 29.44 4.20 11.35
C THR A 38 30.07 4.61 12.68
N GLU A 39 31.28 4.13 12.97
CA GLU A 39 32.01 4.47 14.18
C GLU A 39 32.41 5.95 14.24
N SER A 40 32.75 6.57 13.11
CA SER A 40 33.04 8.02 13.08
C SER A 40 31.78 8.84 13.34
N GLN A 41 30.65 8.44 12.77
CA GLN A 41 29.36 9.10 12.97
C GLN A 41 28.88 9.06 14.43
N ARG A 42 29.21 7.99 15.17
CA ARG A 42 28.90 7.88 16.62
C ARG A 42 29.69 8.84 17.50
N LYS A 43 30.81 9.39 17.02
CA LYS A 43 31.64 10.36 17.75
C LYS A 43 31.11 11.79 17.61
N GLU A 44 30.22 12.03 16.65
CA GLU A 44 29.58 13.32 16.45
C GLU A 44 28.45 13.54 17.48
N GLU A 45 27.90 14.76 17.54
CA GLU A 45 27.01 15.23 18.61
C GLU A 45 25.81 14.29 18.89
N PRO A 46 25.78 13.57 20.03
CA PRO A 46 24.76 12.55 20.30
C PRO A 46 23.36 13.11 20.51
N ALA A 47 23.23 14.41 20.80
CA ALA A 47 21.93 15.03 21.07
C ALA A 47 21.02 15.00 19.84
N THR A 48 21.60 15.25 18.66
CA THR A 48 20.88 15.43 17.39
C THR A 48 21.09 14.29 16.40
N ARG A 49 22.00 13.35 16.70
CA ARG A 49 22.25 12.19 15.84
C ARG A 49 21.83 10.86 16.46
N ARG A 50 21.23 10.01 15.63
CA ARG A 50 20.97 8.60 15.92
C ARG A 50 21.68 7.76 14.87
N VAL A 51 22.44 6.76 15.31
CA VAL A 51 23.37 6.02 14.44
C VAL A 51 23.16 4.52 14.59
N TRP A 52 22.82 3.88 13.48
CA TRP A 52 22.77 2.43 13.27
C TRP A 52 23.88 2.00 12.30
N PRO A 53 24.22 0.71 12.21
CA PRO A 53 25.14 0.23 11.18
C PRO A 53 24.72 0.71 9.78
N GLY A 54 25.54 1.53 9.13
CA GLY A 54 25.27 2.04 7.79
C GLY A 54 24.13 3.07 7.66
N VAL A 55 23.52 3.53 8.76
CA VAL A 55 22.44 4.53 8.74
C VAL A 55 22.64 5.60 9.83
N VAL A 56 22.50 6.87 9.45
CA VAL A 56 22.51 8.02 10.37
C VAL A 56 21.25 8.83 10.17
N ALA A 57 20.56 9.15 11.27
CA ALA A 57 19.49 10.13 11.32
C ALA A 57 19.98 11.39 12.04
N ASP A 58 19.92 12.52 11.36
CA ASP A 58 20.14 13.86 11.91
C ASP A 58 18.76 14.50 12.18
N THR A 59 18.39 14.58 13.45
CA THR A 59 17.07 15.07 13.87
C THR A 59 16.97 16.59 13.79
N ALA A 60 18.10 17.30 13.82
CA ALA A 60 18.12 18.75 13.65
C ALA A 60 17.95 19.14 12.18
N ALA A 61 18.66 18.45 11.28
CA ALA A 61 18.55 18.65 9.84
C ALA A 61 17.38 17.87 9.19
N ARG A 62 16.65 17.07 9.97
CA ARG A 62 15.58 16.16 9.52
C ARG A 62 15.99 15.34 8.29
N THR A 63 17.17 14.74 8.36
CA THR A 63 17.77 13.99 7.24
C THR A 63 18.20 12.61 7.71
N VAL A 64 17.90 11.59 6.90
CA VAL A 64 18.49 10.25 7.06
C VAL A 64 19.49 10.01 5.94
N THR A 65 20.65 9.49 6.28
CA THR A 65 21.67 9.05 5.33
C THR A 65 21.90 7.56 5.51
N ALA A 66 21.75 6.79 4.44
CA ALA A 66 21.97 5.35 4.42
C ALA A 66 23.05 5.00 3.37
N VAL A 67 24.01 4.15 3.73
CA VAL A 67 25.09 3.76 2.81
C VAL A 67 24.62 2.62 1.90
N ILE A 68 24.82 2.81 0.61
CA ILE A 68 24.44 1.86 -0.44
C ILE A 68 25.65 1.51 -1.30
N GLU A 69 25.66 0.30 -1.84
CA GLU A 69 26.64 -0.19 -2.82
C GLU A 69 25.94 -0.38 -4.16
N ALA A 70 26.51 0.19 -5.23
CA ALA A 70 25.93 0.03 -6.56
C ALA A 70 26.04 -1.43 -7.03
N VAL A 71 24.95 -1.97 -7.57
CA VAL A 71 24.99 -3.28 -8.24
C VAL A 71 25.80 -3.19 -9.55
N GLY A 72 25.86 -2.00 -10.13
CA GLY A 72 26.58 -1.67 -11.36
C GLY A 72 25.70 -1.80 -12.61
N ASP A 73 26.08 -1.06 -13.65
CA ASP A 73 25.43 -1.21 -14.95
C ASP A 73 25.82 -2.55 -15.61
N ARG A 74 24.93 -3.06 -16.47
CA ARG A 74 25.19 -4.25 -17.29
C ARG A 74 25.55 -3.90 -18.73
N GLY A 75 26.02 -2.68 -18.97
CA GLY A 75 26.28 -2.15 -20.31
C GLY A 75 25.03 -1.92 -21.20
N VAL A 76 23.82 -2.13 -20.69
CA VAL A 76 22.54 -1.90 -21.39
C VAL A 76 21.52 -1.26 -20.45
N ARG A 77 20.54 -0.55 -21.03
CA ARG A 77 19.34 -0.07 -20.32
C ARG A 77 18.61 -1.28 -19.71
N TYR A 78 18.70 -1.42 -18.39
CA TYR A 78 18.15 -2.57 -17.66
C TYR A 78 16.90 -2.20 -16.87
N PRO A 79 15.78 -2.95 -16.99
CA PRO A 79 14.60 -2.74 -16.17
C PRO A 79 14.93 -2.84 -14.68
N THR A 80 14.35 -1.97 -13.86
CA THR A 80 14.54 -2.00 -12.41
C THR A 80 13.22 -1.99 -11.67
N GLU A 81 13.07 -2.95 -10.77
CA GLU A 81 11.90 -3.08 -9.90
C GLU A 81 12.14 -2.43 -8.53
N PHE A 82 13.40 -2.21 -8.17
CA PHE A 82 13.80 -1.63 -6.89
C PHE A 82 14.92 -0.60 -7.07
N ILE A 83 14.79 0.56 -6.42
CA ILE A 83 15.91 1.50 -6.35
C ILE A 83 16.95 0.99 -5.34
N VAL A 84 16.49 0.48 -4.21
CA VAL A 84 17.36 -0.08 -3.17
C VAL A 84 16.71 -1.32 -2.56
N VAL A 85 17.48 -2.39 -2.41
CA VAL A 85 17.13 -3.59 -1.65
C VAL A 85 18.14 -3.82 -0.53
N GLY A 86 17.79 -4.61 0.48
CA GLY A 86 18.69 -5.02 1.55
C GLY A 86 19.87 -5.84 1.04
N GLU A 87 20.99 -5.81 1.75
CA GLU A 87 22.22 -6.52 1.39
C GLU A 87 22.02 -8.02 1.13
N THR A 88 21.13 -8.66 1.89
CA THR A 88 20.84 -10.09 1.80
C THR A 88 19.72 -10.42 0.83
N SER A 89 19.24 -9.43 0.07
CA SER A 89 18.13 -9.62 -0.86
C SER A 89 18.56 -10.50 -2.04
N ALA A 90 17.72 -11.49 -2.36
CA ALA A 90 17.83 -12.26 -3.59
C ALA A 90 17.40 -11.47 -4.85
N LYS A 91 17.04 -10.18 -4.70
CA LYS A 91 16.56 -9.28 -5.77
C LYS A 91 17.55 -8.20 -6.15
N ASP A 92 18.82 -8.32 -5.74
CA ASP A 92 19.88 -7.38 -6.13
C ASP A 92 20.02 -7.26 -7.66
N TYR A 93 19.77 -8.35 -8.38
CA TYR A 93 19.81 -8.39 -9.84
C TYR A 93 18.74 -7.55 -10.54
N GLU A 94 17.70 -7.09 -9.82
CA GLU A 94 16.60 -6.21 -10.26
C GLU A 94 16.72 -4.77 -9.69
N ALA A 95 17.80 -4.48 -8.95
CA ALA A 95 17.97 -3.25 -8.18
C ALA A 95 19.07 -2.32 -8.73
N LEU A 96 18.95 -1.02 -8.46
CA LEU A 96 20.03 -0.05 -8.71
C LEU A 96 21.19 -0.23 -7.71
N ALA A 97 20.87 -0.44 -6.44
CA ALA A 97 21.85 -0.58 -5.36
C ALA A 97 21.38 -1.53 -4.26
N VAL A 98 22.33 -2.04 -3.48
CA VAL A 98 22.08 -2.77 -2.24
C VAL A 98 22.40 -1.87 -1.04
N LEU A 99 21.57 -1.95 0.00
CA LEU A 99 21.75 -1.24 1.27
C LEU A 99 22.73 -2.01 2.14
N LEU A 100 23.85 -1.38 2.54
CA LEU A 100 24.81 -1.97 3.48
C LEU A 100 24.40 -1.72 4.95
N ALA A 101 23.14 -2.02 5.23
CA ALA A 101 22.46 -1.88 6.51
C ALA A 101 21.18 -2.73 6.50
N LYS A 102 20.51 -2.85 7.66
CA LYS A 102 19.17 -3.43 7.69
C LYS A 102 18.14 -2.44 7.16
N PRO A 103 17.22 -2.84 6.28
CA PRO A 103 16.08 -2.03 5.88
C PRO A 103 15.31 -1.42 7.06
N SER A 104 15.14 -2.16 8.17
CA SER A 104 14.52 -1.66 9.39
C SER A 104 15.25 -0.49 10.05
N ASP A 105 16.56 -0.34 9.85
CA ASP A 105 17.31 0.81 10.37
C ASP A 105 17.03 2.09 9.58
N VAL A 106 16.71 1.99 8.28
CA VAL A 106 16.22 3.14 7.49
C VAL A 106 14.86 3.60 8.02
N ALA A 107 13.95 2.66 8.31
CA ALA A 107 12.65 2.98 8.90
C ALA A 107 12.80 3.66 10.26
N ARG A 108 13.62 3.10 11.16
CA ARG A 108 13.95 3.71 12.47
C ARG A 108 14.55 5.11 12.32
N GLY A 109 15.41 5.32 11.32
CA GLY A 109 15.99 6.63 11.01
C GLY A 109 14.92 7.66 10.63
N LEU A 110 13.96 7.28 9.78
CA LEU A 110 12.87 8.17 9.35
C LEU A 110 11.94 8.52 10.53
N GLU A 111 11.64 7.55 11.39
CA GLU A 111 10.91 7.80 12.65
C GLU A 111 11.67 8.73 13.60
N ALA A 112 12.98 8.54 13.75
CA ALA A 112 13.81 9.37 14.62
C ALA A 112 13.83 10.84 14.19
N ILE A 113 13.70 11.15 12.89
CA ILE A 113 13.56 12.53 12.39
C ILE A 113 12.11 13.06 12.43
N GLY A 114 11.20 12.32 13.07
CA GLY A 114 9.82 12.72 13.30
C GLY A 114 8.83 12.37 12.20
N MET A 115 9.18 11.45 11.28
CA MET A 115 8.19 10.97 10.31
C MET A 115 7.29 9.91 10.94
N PRO A 116 5.96 10.06 10.89
CA PRO A 116 5.06 9.01 11.35
C PRO A 116 5.16 7.80 10.41
N ARG A 117 5.24 6.59 10.98
CA ARG A 117 5.18 5.36 10.21
C ARG A 117 3.84 5.27 9.48
N GLY A 118 3.92 5.00 8.18
CA GLY A 118 2.76 4.75 7.35
C GLY A 118 2.24 3.31 7.46
N ARG A 119 1.60 2.85 6.39
CA ARG A 119 1.17 1.47 6.19
C ARG A 119 1.34 1.10 4.72
N PRO A 120 2.00 -0.04 4.41
CA PRO A 120 2.09 -0.53 3.05
C PRO A 120 0.73 -1.01 2.54
N ILE A 121 0.66 -1.36 1.26
CA ILE A 121 -0.52 -2.04 0.71
C ILE A 121 -0.70 -3.41 1.37
N GLN A 122 -1.96 -3.82 1.52
CA GLN A 122 -2.34 -5.15 2.00
C GLN A 122 -3.52 -5.65 1.15
N PRO A 123 -3.25 -6.22 -0.04
CA PRO A 123 -4.30 -6.65 -0.95
C PRO A 123 -5.30 -7.63 -0.35
N GLN A 124 -4.84 -8.52 0.55
CA GLN A 124 -5.70 -9.48 1.26
C GLN A 124 -6.71 -8.81 2.20
N ALA A 125 -6.39 -7.60 2.70
CA ALA A 125 -7.27 -6.77 3.51
C ALA A 125 -8.01 -5.70 2.68
N PHE A 126 -7.93 -5.76 1.34
CA PHE A 126 -8.45 -4.76 0.41
C PHE A 126 -7.88 -3.34 0.63
N CYS A 127 -6.68 -3.24 1.21
CA CYS A 127 -5.93 -1.99 1.32
C CYS A 127 -5.00 -1.85 0.10
N PHE A 128 -5.49 -1.22 -0.97
CA PHE A 128 -4.73 -1.10 -2.22
C PHE A 128 -3.86 0.15 -2.29
N TRP A 129 -4.12 1.15 -1.45
CA TRP A 129 -3.37 2.38 -1.42
C TRP A 129 -2.33 2.36 -0.29
N PRO A 130 -1.05 2.61 -0.58
CA PRO A 130 -0.07 2.87 0.47
C PRO A 130 -0.45 4.16 1.21
N ARG A 131 -0.27 4.16 2.53
CA ARG A 131 -0.57 5.30 3.40
C ARG A 131 0.71 5.78 4.03
N GLY A 132 1.03 7.07 3.93
CA GLY A 132 2.23 7.61 4.57
C GLY A 132 2.59 9.01 4.11
N GLU A 133 3.43 9.69 4.87
CA GLU A 133 4.00 10.97 4.47
C GLU A 133 5.03 10.77 3.35
N ARG A 134 5.42 11.87 2.68
CA ARG A 134 6.31 11.81 1.52
C ARG A 134 7.77 12.05 1.90
N VAL A 135 8.65 11.30 1.25
CA VAL A 135 10.10 11.39 1.41
C VAL A 135 10.72 11.75 0.07
N SER A 136 11.51 12.81 0.04
CA SER A 136 12.38 13.15 -1.07
C SER A 136 13.70 12.39 -0.94
N LEU A 137 14.11 11.74 -2.03
CA LEU A 137 15.32 10.95 -2.13
C LEU A 137 16.36 11.63 -3.02
N ALA A 138 17.61 11.56 -2.62
CA ALA A 138 18.77 11.89 -3.44
C ALA A 138 19.89 10.88 -3.20
N ILE A 139 20.83 10.80 -4.15
CA ILE A 139 22.02 9.96 -4.06
C ILE A 139 23.25 10.85 -4.22
N ARG A 140 24.28 10.63 -3.40
CA ARG A 140 25.59 11.29 -3.53
C ARG A 140 26.74 10.30 -3.34
N PRO A 141 27.94 10.58 -3.87
CA PRO A 141 29.10 9.73 -3.63
C PRO A 141 29.40 9.59 -2.13
N PHE A 142 29.86 8.41 -1.72
CA PHE A 142 30.19 8.12 -0.32
C PHE A 142 31.31 9.01 0.22
N ALA A 143 32.33 9.28 -0.61
CA ALA A 143 33.44 10.18 -0.29
C ALA A 143 33.05 11.67 -0.16
N GLY A 144 31.77 12.01 -0.36
CA GLY A 144 31.28 13.38 -0.44
C GLY A 144 31.15 13.87 -1.88
N GLY A 145 30.28 14.85 -2.10
CA GLY A 145 29.96 15.36 -3.42
C GLY A 145 28.51 15.87 -3.51
N ALA A 146 28.13 16.33 -4.70
CA ALA A 146 26.79 16.84 -4.95
C ALA A 146 25.73 15.74 -4.89
N GLU A 147 24.61 16.06 -4.24
CA GLU A 147 23.41 15.24 -4.28
C GLU A 147 22.74 15.32 -5.66
N ARG A 148 22.28 14.17 -6.16
CA ARG A 148 21.56 14.05 -7.42
C ARG A 148 20.21 13.37 -7.16
N PRO A 149 19.11 13.81 -7.78
CA PRO A 149 17.81 13.17 -7.63
C PRO A 149 17.81 11.76 -8.24
N ILE A 150 16.90 10.89 -7.78
CA ILE A 150 16.75 9.52 -8.31
C ILE A 150 16.57 9.49 -9.83
N GLY A 151 15.83 10.47 -10.39
CA GLY A 151 15.63 10.59 -11.84
C GLY A 151 16.91 10.78 -12.67
N ALA A 152 18.04 11.11 -12.05
CA ALA A 152 19.34 11.15 -12.72
C ALA A 152 19.93 9.74 -12.95
N PHE A 153 19.48 8.74 -12.18
CA PHE A 153 19.94 7.36 -12.21
C PHE A 153 18.93 6.41 -12.87
N VAL A 154 17.64 6.73 -12.76
CA VAL A 154 16.54 5.90 -13.29
C VAL A 154 15.61 6.73 -14.16
N SER A 155 15.33 6.26 -15.39
CA SER A 155 14.35 6.85 -16.31
C SER A 155 12.98 6.19 -16.20
N ASP A 156 11.91 6.97 -16.33
CA ASP A 156 10.56 6.50 -16.61
C ASP A 156 10.34 6.53 -18.13
N GLN A 157 10.34 5.34 -18.76
CA GLN A 157 10.19 5.20 -20.21
C GLN A 157 8.83 5.69 -20.72
N GLN A 158 7.79 5.61 -19.89
CA GLN A 158 6.45 6.05 -20.29
C GLN A 158 6.35 7.58 -20.27
N ALA A 159 7.01 8.24 -19.32
CA ALA A 159 7.00 9.70 -19.21
C ALA A 159 8.09 10.39 -20.05
N GLY A 160 9.06 9.65 -20.57
CA GLY A 160 10.18 10.20 -21.35
C GLY A 160 11.14 11.07 -20.53
N GLN A 161 11.15 10.93 -19.21
CA GLN A 161 11.93 11.76 -18.28
C GLN A 161 12.52 10.91 -17.13
N GLY A 162 13.29 11.53 -16.24
CA GLY A 162 13.76 10.89 -15.02
C GLY A 162 12.60 10.47 -14.12
N MET A 163 12.76 9.36 -13.38
CA MET A 163 11.80 8.94 -12.37
C MET A 163 11.67 10.00 -11.26
N THR A 164 10.48 10.07 -10.65
CA THR A 164 10.24 10.83 -9.43
C THR A 164 11.27 10.53 -8.34
N ASN A 165 11.63 11.55 -7.58
CA ASN A 165 12.45 11.44 -6.39
C ASN A 165 11.63 11.47 -5.10
N VAL A 166 10.30 11.43 -5.19
CA VAL A 166 9.39 11.47 -4.03
C VAL A 166 8.68 10.13 -3.89
N PHE A 167 8.78 9.54 -2.70
CA PHE A 167 8.22 8.22 -2.35
C PHE A 167 7.38 8.31 -1.07
N ILE A 168 6.59 7.28 -0.79
CA ILE A 168 5.72 7.19 0.38
C ILE A 168 6.45 6.45 1.48
N TYR A 169 6.61 7.06 2.65
CA TYR A 169 7.11 6.34 3.80
C TYR A 169 6.02 5.46 4.42
N VAL A 170 6.11 4.16 4.14
CA VAL A 170 5.21 3.14 4.66
C VAL A 170 5.84 2.33 5.79
N GLY A 171 7.17 2.29 5.87
CA GLY A 171 7.92 1.71 7.00
C GLY A 171 7.95 0.18 7.06
N SER A 172 7.40 -0.51 6.06
CA SER A 172 7.19 -1.97 6.01
C SER A 172 6.22 -2.50 7.06
N VAL A 173 5.98 -3.81 7.04
CA VAL A 173 5.20 -4.54 8.04
C VAL A 173 6.11 -4.95 9.19
N TRP A 174 5.62 -4.75 10.42
CA TRP A 174 6.30 -5.16 11.64
C TRP A 174 5.42 -6.16 12.38
N HIS A 175 6.03 -7.24 12.87
CA HIS A 175 5.36 -8.25 13.67
C HIS A 175 5.54 -7.98 15.17
N ASP A 176 4.73 -8.64 16.00
CA ASP A 176 4.74 -8.46 17.46
C ASP A 176 6.08 -8.83 18.12
N ASP A 177 6.87 -9.70 17.48
CA ASP A 177 8.22 -10.08 17.92
C ASP A 177 9.30 -9.04 17.56
N GLY A 178 8.91 -7.92 16.93
CA GLY A 178 9.79 -6.84 16.52
C GLY A 178 10.54 -7.09 15.21
N THR A 179 10.23 -8.18 14.50
CA THR A 179 10.76 -8.44 13.15
C THR A 179 10.08 -7.56 12.12
N CYS A 180 10.86 -7.13 11.13
CA CYS A 180 10.41 -6.28 10.03
C CYS A 180 10.46 -7.09 8.73
N GLU A 181 9.36 -7.13 7.96
CA GLU A 181 9.32 -7.91 6.71
C GLU A 181 10.33 -7.42 5.68
N ALA A 182 10.68 -6.13 5.66
CA ALA A 182 11.72 -5.59 4.80
C ALA A 182 13.12 -6.17 5.08
N ASP A 183 13.37 -6.73 6.27
CA ASP A 183 14.66 -7.36 6.60
C ASP A 183 14.76 -8.80 6.04
N ALA A 184 13.67 -9.36 5.49
CA ALA A 184 13.68 -10.68 4.89
C ALA A 184 14.55 -10.75 3.61
N PRO A 185 15.17 -11.91 3.30
CA PRO A 185 15.98 -12.07 2.09
C PRO A 185 15.22 -11.91 0.76
N SER A 186 13.89 -11.89 0.78
CA SER A 186 13.10 -11.61 -0.42
C SER A 186 11.75 -10.97 -0.03
N PRO A 187 11.38 -9.83 -0.63
CA PRO A 187 12.18 -9.05 -1.58
C PRO A 187 13.29 -8.22 -0.90
N GLY A 188 13.27 -8.07 0.43
CA GLY A 188 14.22 -7.21 1.14
C GLY A 188 14.12 -5.74 0.72
N SER A 189 12.91 -5.27 0.37
CA SER A 189 12.71 -4.02 -0.36
C SER A 189 12.87 -2.79 0.54
N VAL A 190 13.77 -1.87 0.16
CA VAL A 190 13.91 -0.57 0.84
C VAL A 190 13.16 0.51 0.07
N VAL A 191 13.36 0.58 -1.25
CA VAL A 191 12.71 1.55 -2.13
C VAL A 191 12.20 0.83 -3.38
N SER A 192 10.87 0.69 -3.48
CA SER A 192 10.21 -0.03 -4.57
C SER A 192 9.74 0.91 -5.68
N THR A 193 9.80 0.46 -6.95
CA THR A 193 9.22 1.21 -8.07
C THR A 193 7.73 0.90 -8.31
N TYR A 194 7.19 -0.05 -7.53
CA TYR A 194 5.79 -0.44 -7.49
C TYR A 194 5.28 -0.63 -6.07
N ASN A 195 3.96 -0.81 -5.91
CA ASN A 195 3.39 -1.09 -4.59
C ASN A 195 3.74 -2.48 -4.11
N GLU A 196 4.74 -2.53 -3.24
CA GLU A 196 5.34 -3.75 -2.68
C GLU A 196 4.95 -3.85 -1.20
N PRO A 197 4.19 -4.89 -0.79
CA PRO A 197 3.72 -5.05 0.59
C PRO A 197 4.80 -4.97 1.68
N ALA A 198 6.02 -5.42 1.40
CA ALA A 198 7.10 -5.46 2.38
C ALA A 198 8.06 -4.26 2.33
N THR A 199 7.84 -3.25 1.48
CA THR A 199 8.82 -2.15 1.28
C THR A 199 8.86 -1.13 2.42
N VAL A 200 9.98 -0.42 2.59
CA VAL A 200 10.09 0.73 3.51
C VAL A 200 9.57 2.02 2.87
N LEU A 201 9.91 2.24 1.60
CA LEU A 201 9.51 3.39 0.79
C LEU A 201 8.78 2.91 -0.48
N ASP A 202 7.50 3.24 -0.56
CA ASP A 202 6.61 2.79 -1.61
C ASP A 202 6.49 3.83 -2.74
N ALA A 203 6.14 3.38 -3.94
CA ALA A 203 5.87 4.23 -5.09
C ALA A 203 4.78 5.27 -4.75
N PRO A 204 4.90 6.52 -5.25
CA PRO A 204 3.99 7.62 -4.90
C PRO A 204 2.58 7.51 -5.50
N ARG A 205 2.27 6.38 -6.15
CA ARG A 205 1.03 6.14 -6.89
C ARG A 205 0.65 4.67 -6.86
N LEU A 206 -0.58 4.38 -7.29
CA LEU A 206 -1.07 3.02 -7.43
C LEU A 206 -0.48 2.39 -8.71
N ILE A 207 0.48 1.49 -8.56
CA ILE A 207 1.10 0.78 -9.67
C ILE A 207 1.48 -0.64 -9.22
N SER A 208 0.98 -1.63 -9.95
CA SER A 208 1.33 -3.03 -9.73
C SER A 208 2.71 -3.35 -10.31
N GLN A 209 3.32 -4.46 -9.86
CA GLN A 209 4.58 -4.95 -10.41
C GLN A 209 4.49 -5.12 -11.94
N ASN A 210 3.43 -5.78 -12.44
CA ASN A 210 3.21 -5.97 -13.87
C ASN A 210 3.11 -4.65 -14.65
N ALA A 211 2.54 -3.59 -14.05
CA ALA A 211 2.46 -2.28 -14.68
C ALA A 211 3.78 -1.48 -14.61
N ALA A 212 4.64 -1.78 -13.63
CA ALA A 212 5.97 -1.20 -13.51
C ALA A 212 7.02 -1.93 -14.37
N TYR A 213 6.76 -3.19 -14.73
CA TYR A 213 7.69 -4.01 -15.50
C TYR A 213 8.08 -3.34 -16.83
N GLY A 214 9.39 -3.14 -17.03
CA GLY A 214 9.95 -2.47 -18.21
C GLY A 214 9.75 -0.95 -18.27
N ARG A 215 8.97 -0.36 -17.36
CA ARG A 215 8.72 1.08 -17.30
C ARG A 215 9.93 1.86 -16.78
N TYR A 216 10.55 1.38 -15.71
CA TYR A 216 11.68 2.04 -15.08
C TYR A 216 12.98 1.36 -15.44
N VAL A 217 13.96 2.15 -15.86
CA VAL A 217 15.20 1.65 -16.44
C VAL A 217 16.39 2.41 -15.88
N ILE A 218 17.43 1.70 -15.47
CA ILE A 218 18.69 2.29 -14.98
C ILE A 218 19.43 2.95 -16.16
N ASN A 219 19.88 4.19 -15.95
CA ASN A 219 20.70 4.91 -16.90
C ASN A 219 22.12 4.30 -16.96
N PRO A 220 22.70 4.08 -18.14
CA PRO A 220 24.05 3.53 -18.26
C PRO A 220 25.12 4.52 -17.76
N GLY A 221 26.23 4.02 -17.21
CA GLY A 221 27.39 4.81 -16.81
C GLY A 221 27.16 5.75 -15.61
N VAL A 222 26.07 5.58 -14.85
CA VAL A 222 25.76 6.48 -13.72
C VAL A 222 26.42 6.09 -12.41
N MET A 223 26.68 4.79 -12.21
CA MET A 223 27.31 4.23 -11.00
C MET A 223 28.16 3.01 -11.40
N ASP A 224 29.44 3.03 -11.01
CA ASP A 224 30.32 1.89 -11.21
C ASP A 224 29.93 0.75 -10.27
N LYS A 225 30.03 -0.50 -10.74
CA LYS A 225 29.77 -1.68 -9.91
C LYS A 225 30.59 -1.64 -8.61
N GLU A 226 29.96 -2.02 -7.49
CA GLU A 226 30.58 -2.09 -6.16
C GLU A 226 31.10 -0.74 -5.62
N SER A 227 30.78 0.38 -6.28
CA SER A 227 31.09 1.70 -5.75
C SER A 227 30.13 2.07 -4.60
N LEU A 228 30.66 2.76 -3.58
CA LEU A 228 29.88 3.22 -2.42
C LEU A 228 29.24 4.59 -2.65
N TRP A 229 27.99 4.68 -2.24
CA TRP A 229 27.17 5.90 -2.30
C TRP A 229 26.35 6.07 -1.03
N CYS A 230 25.77 7.25 -0.87
CA CYS A 230 24.82 7.54 0.18
C CYS A 230 23.44 7.83 -0.42
N LEU A 231 22.43 7.08 0.01
CA LEU A 231 21.03 7.47 -0.14
C LEU A 231 20.70 8.50 0.94
N VAL A 232 20.20 9.65 0.52
CA VAL A 232 19.82 10.76 1.40
C VAL A 232 18.31 10.93 1.33
N LEU A 233 17.67 10.90 2.50
CA LEU A 233 16.23 10.93 2.65
C LEU A 233 15.80 12.13 3.50
N ARG A 234 14.81 12.87 3.02
CA ARG A 234 14.24 14.02 3.74
C ARG A 234 12.73 14.03 3.63
N PRO A 235 11.99 14.47 4.66
CA PRO A 235 10.57 14.77 4.52
C PRO A 235 10.36 15.77 3.38
N GLU A 236 9.40 15.50 2.49
CA GLU A 236 9.05 16.41 1.39
C GLU A 236 8.54 17.76 1.90
N ARG A 237 7.93 17.76 3.10
CA ARG A 237 7.34 18.95 3.73
C ARG A 237 8.10 19.43 4.95
N ALA A 238 8.00 20.74 5.17
CA ALA A 238 8.42 21.37 6.42
C ALA A 238 7.71 20.76 7.63
N ALA A 239 8.31 20.87 8.82
CA ALA A 239 7.83 20.20 10.02
C ALA A 239 6.49 20.75 10.54
N ASP A 240 6.22 22.01 10.25
CA ASP A 240 5.02 22.76 10.62
C ASP A 240 3.91 22.69 9.57
N ALA A 241 4.19 22.10 8.39
CA ALA A 241 3.19 21.93 7.36
C ALA A 241 2.11 20.92 7.78
N PRO A 242 0.84 21.12 7.40
CA PRO A 242 -0.21 20.15 7.65
C PRO A 242 0.14 18.77 7.05
N PRO A 243 -0.15 17.66 7.76
CA PRO A 243 0.07 16.31 7.25
C PRO A 243 -0.62 16.11 5.90
N ARG A 244 0.10 15.47 4.97
CA ARG A 244 -0.49 15.10 3.70
C ARG A 244 -1.57 14.06 3.93
N VAL A 245 -1.32 13.06 4.77
CA VAL A 245 -2.31 12.03 5.09
C VAL A 245 -3.46 12.63 5.88
N ALA A 246 -4.68 12.48 5.37
CA ALA A 246 -5.91 12.95 6.00
C ALA A 246 -6.84 11.76 6.26
N PRO A 247 -6.73 11.05 7.39
CA PRO A 247 -7.67 9.99 7.73
C PRO A 247 -9.09 10.57 7.90
N VAL A 248 -10.07 9.93 7.28
CA VAL A 248 -11.49 10.28 7.39
C VAL A 248 -12.29 8.99 7.51
N GLU A 249 -13.21 8.92 8.46
CA GLU A 249 -14.25 7.89 8.48
C GLU A 249 -15.54 8.46 7.87
N VAL A 250 -16.16 7.69 6.98
CA VAL A 250 -17.46 8.02 6.40
C VAL A 250 -18.43 6.91 6.71
N THR A 251 -19.44 7.22 7.53
CA THR A 251 -20.57 6.32 7.75
C THR A 251 -21.72 6.72 6.84
N VAL A 252 -22.20 5.76 6.05
CA VAL A 252 -23.38 5.94 5.19
C VAL A 252 -24.54 5.20 5.81
N GLN A 253 -25.63 5.92 6.06
CA GLN A 253 -26.81 5.39 6.73
C GLN A 253 -28.10 5.94 6.08
N PRO A 254 -29.25 5.28 6.27
CA PRO A 254 -30.53 5.85 5.85
C PRO A 254 -30.76 7.20 6.53
N ARG A 255 -31.34 8.16 5.80
CA ARG A 255 -31.74 9.45 6.36
C ARG A 255 -32.69 9.26 7.54
N ALA A 256 -32.53 10.09 8.56
CA ALA A 256 -33.47 10.11 9.69
C ALA A 256 -34.92 10.36 9.24
N GLY A 257 -35.87 9.64 9.84
CA GLY A 257 -37.31 9.81 9.59
C GLY A 257 -37.84 9.14 8.31
N LEU A 258 -37.09 8.23 7.70
CA LEU A 258 -37.61 7.39 6.62
C LEU A 258 -38.56 6.31 7.15
N ASP A 259 -39.78 6.29 6.63
CA ASP A 259 -40.79 5.26 6.95
C ASP A 259 -40.60 3.97 6.12
N THR A 260 -39.78 4.03 5.07
CA THR A 260 -39.49 2.91 4.17
C THR A 260 -37.98 2.66 4.08
N PRO A 261 -37.55 1.44 3.70
CA PRO A 261 -36.15 1.19 3.36
C PRO A 261 -35.64 2.17 2.28
N PRO A 262 -34.37 2.58 2.31
CA PRO A 262 -33.83 3.55 1.35
C PRO A 262 -33.92 3.00 -0.07
N ALA A 263 -34.54 3.77 -0.98
CA ALA A 263 -34.77 3.36 -2.36
C ALA A 263 -33.58 3.68 -3.29
N GLY A 264 -32.59 4.41 -2.81
CA GLY A 264 -31.38 4.79 -3.54
C GLY A 264 -30.50 5.79 -2.77
N VAL A 265 -29.48 6.33 -3.43
CA VAL A 265 -28.50 7.26 -2.81
C VAL A 265 -29.16 8.54 -2.26
N ALA A 266 -30.27 8.97 -2.86
CA ALA A 266 -31.00 10.17 -2.44
C ALA A 266 -31.66 10.03 -1.05
N ASP A 267 -31.80 8.81 -0.53
CA ASP A 267 -32.36 8.53 0.79
C ASP A 267 -31.28 8.33 1.86
N LEU A 268 -30.01 8.58 1.52
CA LEU A 268 -28.88 8.35 2.40
C LEU A 268 -28.38 9.66 3.00
N GLU A 269 -27.79 9.55 4.19
CA GLU A 269 -27.01 10.59 4.83
C GLU A 269 -25.59 10.09 5.13
N TRP A 270 -24.64 11.01 5.03
CA TRP A 270 -23.21 10.71 5.06
C TRP A 270 -22.59 11.44 6.24
N VAL A 271 -22.16 10.67 7.25
CA VAL A 271 -21.52 11.20 8.44
C VAL A 271 -20.02 11.18 8.24
N LEU A 272 -19.43 12.36 8.03
CA LEU A 272 -17.99 12.53 7.88
C LEU A 272 -17.38 12.81 9.24
N GLN A 273 -16.39 12.01 9.61
CA GLN A 273 -15.68 12.14 10.88
C GLN A 273 -14.17 12.13 10.68
N GLU A 274 -13.50 13.17 11.20
CA GLU A 274 -12.05 13.21 11.31
C GLU A 274 -11.61 12.77 12.71
N PRO A 275 -10.36 12.27 12.87
CA PRO A 275 -9.85 11.90 14.19
C PRO A 275 -9.90 13.07 15.17
N GLY A 276 -10.48 12.83 16.34
CA GLY A 276 -10.61 13.84 17.41
C GLY A 276 -11.71 14.88 17.19
N GLY A 277 -12.45 14.83 16.07
CA GLY A 277 -13.59 15.69 15.79
C GLY A 277 -14.94 14.99 15.99
N GLY A 278 -16.01 15.79 16.04
CA GLY A 278 -17.39 15.29 15.95
C GLY A 278 -17.77 14.93 14.51
N GLY A 279 -18.71 14.00 14.34
CA GLY A 279 -19.25 13.65 13.03
C GLY A 279 -20.15 14.77 12.47
N VAL A 280 -20.00 15.07 11.19
CA VAL A 280 -20.86 16.02 10.47
C VAL A 280 -21.73 15.24 9.48
N THR A 281 -23.05 15.29 9.68
CA THR A 281 -24.03 14.70 8.76
C THR A 281 -24.23 15.59 7.55
N ASN A 282 -24.07 15.02 6.36
CA ASN A 282 -24.14 15.71 5.09
C ASN A 282 -25.00 14.94 4.09
N ALA A 283 -25.52 15.67 3.09
CA ALA A 283 -25.92 15.05 1.83
C ALA A 283 -24.68 14.54 1.06
N ALA A 284 -24.87 13.61 0.14
CA ALA A 284 -23.78 12.96 -0.60
C ALA A 284 -22.89 13.96 -1.36
N ASP A 285 -23.48 14.95 -2.04
CA ASP A 285 -22.77 15.96 -2.80
C ASP A 285 -21.89 16.86 -1.91
N VAL A 286 -22.41 17.27 -0.74
CA VAL A 286 -21.68 18.07 0.24
C VAL A 286 -20.52 17.27 0.84
N ALA A 287 -20.76 15.99 1.18
CA ALA A 287 -19.73 15.07 1.65
C ALA A 287 -18.59 14.91 0.63
N VAL A 288 -18.93 14.61 -0.62
CA VAL A 288 -17.97 14.45 -1.72
C VAL A 288 -17.19 15.75 -1.93
N LYS A 289 -17.86 16.90 -1.97
CA LYS A 289 -17.19 18.21 -2.10
C LYS A 289 -16.20 18.43 -0.95
N GLY A 290 -16.57 18.10 0.28
CA GLY A 290 -15.68 18.21 1.44
C GLY A 290 -14.42 17.35 1.32
N LEU A 291 -14.54 16.13 0.80
CA LEU A 291 -13.38 15.27 0.52
C LEU A 291 -12.49 15.87 -0.57
N MET A 292 -13.08 16.34 -1.68
CA MET A 292 -12.32 16.92 -2.78
C MET A 292 -11.66 18.26 -2.44
N THR A 293 -12.23 19.07 -1.53
CA THR A 293 -11.56 20.27 -1.01
C THR A 293 -10.25 19.92 -0.29
N ARG A 294 -10.19 18.79 0.43
CA ARG A 294 -8.94 18.31 1.05
C ARG A 294 -7.92 17.93 0.00
N VAL A 295 -8.33 17.23 -1.06
CA VAL A 295 -7.48 16.90 -2.20
C VAL A 295 -6.92 18.16 -2.84
N GLN A 296 -7.77 19.14 -3.13
CA GLN A 296 -7.37 20.44 -3.72
C GLN A 296 -6.42 21.25 -2.82
N SER A 297 -6.49 21.06 -1.51
CA SER A 297 -5.53 21.64 -0.54
C SER A 297 -4.19 20.89 -0.47
N GLY A 298 -3.97 19.89 -1.33
CA GLY A 298 -2.76 19.08 -1.35
C GLY A 298 -2.69 18.03 -0.23
N ARG A 299 -3.83 17.68 0.39
CA ARG A 299 -3.93 16.54 1.32
C ARG A 299 -4.44 15.31 0.59
N GLU A 300 -4.28 14.14 1.20
CA GLU A 300 -4.69 12.84 0.67
C GLU A 300 -5.68 12.20 1.64
N PRO A 301 -6.99 12.30 1.38
CA PRO A 301 -7.99 11.67 2.22
C PRO A 301 -7.88 10.16 2.15
N HIS A 302 -7.55 9.52 3.27
CA HIS A 302 -7.61 8.08 3.47
C HIS A 302 -8.95 7.75 4.12
N VAL A 303 -9.88 7.23 3.31
CA VAL A 303 -11.30 7.14 3.68
C VAL A 303 -11.67 5.72 4.04
N ALA A 304 -12.04 5.51 5.31
CA ALA A 304 -12.66 4.28 5.79
C ALA A 304 -14.18 4.39 5.68
N TRP A 305 -14.80 3.47 4.95
CA TRP A 305 -16.25 3.47 4.73
C TRP A 305 -16.94 2.49 5.67
N ARG A 306 -18.03 2.95 6.28
CA ARG A 306 -18.97 2.12 7.05
C ARG A 306 -20.34 2.19 6.40
N PHE A 307 -20.93 1.03 6.18
CA PHE A 307 -22.27 0.91 5.61
C PHE A 307 -23.21 0.35 6.67
N ASP A 308 -24.31 1.07 6.92
CA ASP A 308 -25.36 0.60 7.82
C ASP A 308 -26.09 -0.60 7.21
N ASP A 309 -26.40 -1.62 8.01
CA ASP A 309 -27.07 -2.83 7.52
C ASP A 309 -28.52 -2.58 7.05
N ARG A 310 -29.10 -1.43 7.40
CA ARG A 310 -30.42 -0.99 6.92
C ARG A 310 -30.38 -0.49 5.47
N LEU A 311 -29.20 -0.26 4.89
CA LEU A 311 -29.08 0.06 3.48
C LEU A 311 -29.63 -1.11 2.64
N THR A 312 -30.22 -0.80 1.48
CA THR A 312 -30.67 -1.81 0.53
C THR A 312 -29.55 -2.20 -0.43
N VAL A 313 -29.66 -3.37 -1.05
CA VAL A 313 -28.75 -3.81 -2.12
C VAL A 313 -28.72 -2.76 -3.25
N LYS A 314 -29.87 -2.22 -3.63
CA LYS A 314 -30.00 -1.15 -4.61
C LYS A 314 -29.21 0.09 -4.21
N ALA A 315 -29.44 0.60 -3.00
CA ALA A 315 -28.73 1.79 -2.51
C ALA A 315 -27.21 1.59 -2.55
N MET A 316 -26.72 0.41 -2.18
CA MET A 316 -25.28 0.08 -2.28
C MET A 316 -24.78 -0.02 -3.72
N THR A 317 -25.55 -0.61 -4.63
CA THR A 317 -25.17 -0.71 -6.05
C THR A 317 -25.13 0.65 -6.76
N GLU A 318 -25.92 1.62 -6.30
CA GLU A 318 -25.88 3.01 -6.77
C GLU A 318 -24.78 3.83 -6.09
N LEU A 319 -24.53 3.59 -4.80
CA LEU A 319 -23.50 4.27 -4.00
C LEU A 319 -22.09 3.90 -4.44
N ALA A 320 -21.83 2.62 -4.69
CA ALA A 320 -20.48 2.15 -5.00
C ALA A 320 -19.86 2.88 -6.21
N PRO A 321 -20.58 3.11 -7.33
CA PRO A 321 -20.07 3.92 -8.44
C PRO A 321 -19.69 5.34 -8.07
N VAL A 322 -20.41 5.98 -7.13
CA VAL A 322 -20.06 7.31 -6.63
C VAL A 322 -18.70 7.30 -5.92
N ILE A 323 -18.47 6.30 -5.06
CA ILE A 323 -17.17 6.12 -4.39
C ILE A 323 -16.07 5.84 -5.41
N ALA A 324 -16.32 4.97 -6.39
CA ALA A 324 -15.36 4.67 -7.46
C ALA A 324 -14.98 5.90 -8.30
N ALA A 325 -15.94 6.81 -8.55
CA ALA A 325 -15.69 8.01 -9.35
C ALA A 325 -14.75 9.02 -8.68
N ILE A 326 -14.61 8.96 -7.35
CA ILE A 326 -13.74 9.85 -6.57
C ILE A 326 -12.50 9.14 -6.01
N GLU A 327 -12.42 7.81 -6.10
CA GLU A 327 -11.20 7.05 -5.80
C GLU A 327 -10.17 7.27 -6.92
N GLY A 328 -8.94 7.61 -6.57
CA GLY A 328 -7.86 7.75 -7.55
C GLY A 328 -6.70 8.59 -7.05
N GLU A 329 -5.64 8.72 -7.84
CA GLU A 329 -4.44 9.50 -7.49
C GLU A 329 -4.78 10.98 -7.20
N ASP A 330 -5.68 11.56 -7.97
CA ASP A 330 -6.19 12.94 -7.79
C ASP A 330 -7.51 12.98 -7.01
N GLY A 331 -7.78 11.95 -6.22
CA GLY A 331 -9.01 11.79 -5.45
C GLY A 331 -8.75 11.26 -4.05
N ILE A 332 -9.71 10.52 -3.52
CA ILE A 332 -9.58 9.84 -2.23
C ILE A 332 -8.82 8.52 -2.37
N ARG A 333 -8.26 8.07 -1.25
CA ARG A 333 -7.64 6.76 -1.07
C ARG A 333 -8.57 5.90 -0.24
N VAL A 334 -9.19 4.91 -0.85
CA VAL A 334 -10.12 4.04 -0.12
C VAL A 334 -9.34 3.06 0.74
N GLU A 335 -9.67 3.03 2.03
CA GLU A 335 -9.11 2.07 2.99
C GLU A 335 -9.80 0.70 2.86
N GLY A 336 -9.15 -0.36 3.35
CA GLY A 336 -9.78 -1.67 3.49
C GLY A 336 -11.05 -1.58 4.36
N PRO A 337 -12.04 -2.48 4.13
CA PRO A 337 -13.29 -2.41 4.87
C PRO A 337 -13.05 -2.71 6.35
N PRO A 338 -13.74 -2.01 7.27
CA PRO A 338 -13.73 -2.37 8.68
C PRO A 338 -14.18 -3.82 8.93
N ASP A 339 -13.90 -4.33 10.12
CA ASP A 339 -14.35 -5.67 10.52
C ASP A 339 -15.86 -5.85 10.32
N GLY A 340 -16.21 -6.98 9.74
CA GLY A 340 -17.59 -7.34 9.42
C GLY A 340 -18.26 -6.54 8.29
N GLN A 341 -17.56 -5.61 7.63
CA GLN A 341 -18.04 -4.86 6.46
C GLN A 341 -17.51 -5.46 5.14
N LEU A 342 -18.16 -5.14 4.03
CA LEU A 342 -17.67 -5.48 2.68
C LEU A 342 -16.93 -4.30 2.07
N TYR A 343 -15.93 -4.59 1.24
CA TYR A 343 -15.31 -3.57 0.41
C TYR A 343 -16.34 -3.05 -0.59
N TYR A 344 -16.39 -1.75 -0.86
CA TYR A 344 -17.48 -1.17 -1.64
C TYR A 344 -17.58 -1.73 -3.08
N LYS A 345 -16.45 -2.19 -3.68
CA LYS A 345 -16.46 -2.87 -4.99
C LYS A 345 -17.13 -4.26 -4.96
N ALA A 346 -17.46 -4.80 -3.79
CA ALA A 346 -18.31 -5.99 -3.66
C ALA A 346 -19.67 -5.80 -4.35
N TYR A 347 -20.17 -4.55 -4.40
CA TYR A 347 -21.44 -4.17 -5.03
C TYR A 347 -21.29 -3.76 -6.49
N GLN A 348 -20.10 -3.96 -7.08
CA GLN A 348 -19.82 -3.78 -8.51
C GLN A 348 -19.26 -5.05 -9.15
N PRO A 349 -19.91 -6.22 -8.96
CA PRO A 349 -19.43 -7.42 -9.62
C PRO A 349 -19.61 -7.33 -11.14
N ARG A 350 -18.80 -8.11 -11.87
CA ARG A 350 -18.94 -8.23 -13.32
C ARG A 350 -20.29 -8.85 -13.68
N PRO A 351 -21.13 -8.22 -14.52
CA PRO A 351 -22.46 -8.73 -14.84
C PRO A 351 -22.46 -10.15 -15.42
N GLU A 352 -21.40 -10.52 -16.14
CA GLU A 352 -21.24 -11.85 -16.74
C GLU A 352 -21.22 -12.96 -15.69
N TRP A 353 -20.76 -12.66 -14.47
CA TRP A 353 -20.73 -13.61 -13.36
C TRP A 353 -22.13 -13.97 -12.84
N ARG A 354 -23.20 -13.34 -13.31
CA ARG A 354 -24.57 -13.84 -13.05
C ARG A 354 -24.80 -15.20 -13.71
N THR A 355 -24.22 -15.42 -14.89
CA THR A 355 -24.36 -16.64 -15.68
C THR A 355 -23.23 -17.61 -15.32
N ARG A 356 -23.56 -18.79 -14.78
CA ARG A 356 -22.57 -19.77 -14.29
C ARG A 356 -21.59 -20.19 -15.37
N GLU A 357 -22.08 -20.38 -16.59
CA GLU A 357 -21.34 -20.82 -17.77
C GLU A 357 -20.33 -19.76 -18.27
N LYS A 358 -20.52 -18.49 -17.88
CA LYS A 358 -19.60 -17.39 -18.23
C LYS A 358 -18.53 -17.15 -17.18
N ARG A 359 -18.53 -17.91 -16.08
CA ARG A 359 -17.53 -17.77 -15.02
C ARG A 359 -16.34 -18.67 -15.31
N LEU A 360 -15.14 -18.15 -15.02
CA LEU A 360 -13.90 -18.93 -15.05
C LEU A 360 -13.85 -20.01 -13.96
N MET A 361 -14.57 -19.82 -12.85
CA MET A 361 -14.64 -20.74 -11.72
C MET A 361 -16.05 -20.70 -11.12
N GLN A 362 -16.40 -21.69 -10.29
CA GLN A 362 -17.71 -21.74 -9.62
C GLN A 362 -17.62 -21.49 -8.10
N PRO A 363 -17.57 -20.22 -7.65
CA PRO A 363 -17.71 -19.90 -6.23
C PRO A 363 -19.02 -20.40 -5.63
N TYR A 364 -19.06 -20.48 -4.29
CA TYR A 364 -20.33 -20.70 -3.60
C TYR A 364 -21.29 -19.53 -3.83
N GLU A 365 -22.59 -19.82 -3.88
CA GLU A 365 -23.62 -18.79 -3.93
C GLU A 365 -24.42 -18.77 -2.62
N LEU A 366 -24.79 -17.58 -2.18
CA LEU A 366 -25.86 -17.36 -1.21
C LEU A 366 -27.00 -16.66 -1.94
N ARG A 367 -28.13 -17.34 -2.09
CA ARG A 367 -29.33 -16.79 -2.73
C ARG A 367 -30.33 -16.37 -1.67
N ILE A 368 -30.74 -15.13 -1.74
CA ILE A 368 -31.79 -14.53 -0.93
C ILE A 368 -32.98 -14.33 -1.85
N GLU A 369 -34.16 -14.78 -1.43
CA GLU A 369 -35.39 -14.66 -2.20
C GLU A 369 -36.51 -14.20 -1.28
N ARG A 370 -37.52 -13.52 -1.84
CA ARG A 370 -38.67 -13.07 -1.06
C ARG A 370 -39.52 -14.27 -0.63
N ASP A 371 -39.92 -14.27 0.63
CA ASP A 371 -40.82 -15.27 1.21
C ASP A 371 -41.99 -14.56 1.93
N GLY A 372 -43.06 -14.29 1.19
CA GLY A 372 -44.16 -13.44 1.64
C GLY A 372 -43.82 -11.94 1.66
N GLU A 373 -44.60 -11.13 2.39
CA GLU A 373 -44.46 -9.67 2.39
C GLU A 373 -43.15 -9.20 3.07
N THR A 374 -42.76 -9.83 4.18
CA THR A 374 -41.61 -9.40 5.01
C THR A 374 -40.55 -10.47 5.20
N GLY A 375 -40.80 -11.71 4.78
CA GLY A 375 -39.88 -12.83 4.97
C GLY A 375 -38.86 -12.96 3.85
N TRP A 376 -37.75 -13.65 4.17
CA TRP A 376 -36.65 -13.91 3.25
C TRP A 376 -36.26 -15.38 3.32
N ARG A 377 -36.33 -16.07 2.19
CA ARG A 377 -35.79 -17.42 2.02
C ARG A 377 -34.30 -17.33 1.71
N LYS A 378 -33.51 -18.18 2.36
CA LYS A 378 -32.06 -18.24 2.22
C LYS A 378 -31.67 -19.61 1.66
N THR A 379 -30.83 -19.63 0.62
CA THR A 379 -30.35 -20.88 0.01
C THR A 379 -28.85 -20.79 -0.22
N PHE A 380 -28.09 -21.72 0.37
CA PHE A 380 -26.70 -21.93 0.02
C PHE A 380 -26.62 -22.79 -1.25
N VAL A 381 -25.76 -22.44 -2.20
CA VAL A 381 -25.58 -23.20 -3.43
C VAL A 381 -24.13 -23.58 -3.60
N HIS A 382 -23.88 -24.89 -3.63
CA HIS A 382 -22.62 -25.45 -4.05
C HIS A 382 -22.73 -25.93 -5.49
N ILE A 383 -21.78 -25.55 -6.34
CA ILE A 383 -21.72 -25.96 -7.74
C ILE A 383 -20.51 -26.88 -7.89
N HIS A 384 -20.76 -28.13 -8.27
CA HIS A 384 -19.72 -29.12 -8.53
C HIS A 384 -19.32 -29.09 -10.00
N GLU A 385 -18.03 -28.91 -10.27
CA GLU A 385 -17.44 -28.96 -11.61
C GLU A 385 -16.95 -30.38 -11.91
N ASP A 386 -17.56 -31.04 -12.89
CA ASP A 386 -17.12 -32.35 -13.38
C ASP A 386 -16.33 -32.19 -14.70
N TRP A 387 -15.03 -32.48 -14.62
CA TRP A 387 -14.06 -32.36 -15.72
C TRP A 387 -13.76 -33.70 -16.42
N ASN A 388 -14.56 -34.75 -16.17
CA ASN A 388 -14.28 -36.09 -16.71
C ASN A 388 -14.63 -36.27 -18.21
N ASP A 389 -15.18 -35.26 -18.88
CA ASP A 389 -15.43 -35.29 -20.32
C ASP A 389 -14.20 -34.82 -21.11
N GLU A 390 -13.41 -35.79 -21.59
CA GLU A 390 -12.20 -35.53 -22.38
C GLU A 390 -12.48 -34.83 -23.72
N THR A 391 -13.74 -34.77 -24.17
CA THR A 391 -14.14 -34.13 -25.43
C THR A 391 -14.62 -32.69 -25.26
N SER A 392 -14.81 -32.24 -24.00
CA SER A 392 -15.26 -30.89 -23.67
C SER A 392 -14.13 -30.07 -23.07
N LEU A 393 -14.03 -28.80 -23.47
CA LEU A 393 -13.16 -27.83 -22.79
C LEU A 393 -13.84 -27.17 -21.58
N ASP A 394 -15.15 -27.37 -21.43
CA ASP A 394 -15.97 -26.82 -20.35
C ASP A 394 -16.42 -27.93 -19.38
N PRO A 395 -16.44 -27.67 -18.06
CA PRO A 395 -16.89 -28.65 -17.09
C PRO A 395 -18.41 -28.81 -17.13
N LYS A 396 -18.88 -30.02 -16.86
CA LYS A 396 -20.29 -30.23 -16.58
C LYS A 396 -20.61 -29.72 -15.17
N LEU A 397 -21.48 -28.72 -15.10
CA LEU A 397 -21.86 -28.09 -13.83
C LEU A 397 -23.04 -28.82 -13.17
N THR A 398 -22.85 -29.28 -11.93
CA THR A 398 -23.93 -29.84 -11.10
C THR A 398 -24.24 -28.92 -9.93
N VAL A 399 -25.43 -28.31 -9.97
CA VAL A 399 -25.88 -27.33 -8.97
C VAL A 399 -26.56 -28.05 -7.81
N ARG A 400 -26.11 -27.79 -6.58
CA ARG A 400 -26.64 -28.40 -5.36
C ARG A 400 -27.14 -27.31 -4.40
N PRO A 401 -28.42 -26.92 -4.47
CA PRO A 401 -29.02 -25.97 -3.53
C PRO A 401 -29.26 -26.64 -2.17
N SER A 402 -29.13 -25.87 -1.09
CA SER A 402 -29.40 -26.27 0.28
C SER A 402 -30.13 -25.13 0.98
N PRO A 403 -31.45 -25.23 1.21
CA PRO A 403 -32.21 -24.23 1.96
C PRO A 403 -31.63 -24.09 3.37
N LEU A 404 -31.56 -22.86 3.87
CA LEU A 404 -31.03 -22.54 5.19
C LEU A 404 -32.16 -22.07 6.11
N GLN A 405 -32.28 -22.66 7.30
CA GLN A 405 -33.19 -22.21 8.36
C GLN A 405 -32.57 -21.10 9.21
N ASN A 406 -31.25 -21.13 9.38
CA ASN A 406 -30.48 -20.18 10.18
C ASN A 406 -29.06 -20.02 9.60
N TRP A 407 -28.25 -19.17 10.23
CA TRP A 407 -26.87 -18.94 9.78
C TRP A 407 -25.86 -19.96 10.31
N ASP A 408 -26.20 -20.76 11.33
CA ASP A 408 -25.35 -21.86 11.78
C ASP A 408 -25.23 -22.90 10.65
N GLU A 409 -26.33 -23.21 9.95
CA GLU A 409 -26.31 -24.12 8.81
C GLU A 409 -25.39 -23.63 7.69
N LEU A 410 -25.33 -22.31 7.42
CA LEU A 410 -24.38 -21.75 6.45
C LEU A 410 -22.92 -22.03 6.87
N VAL A 411 -22.61 -21.83 8.15
CA VAL A 411 -21.28 -22.10 8.70
C VAL A 411 -20.95 -23.60 8.56
N GLU A 412 -21.86 -24.49 8.95
CA GLU A 412 -21.69 -25.94 8.83
C GLU A 412 -21.45 -26.37 7.37
N HIS A 413 -22.20 -25.79 6.42
CA HIS A 413 -21.99 -26.04 4.99
C HIS A 413 -20.59 -25.63 4.53
N VAL A 414 -20.13 -24.43 4.91
CA VAL A 414 -18.81 -23.91 4.54
C VAL A 414 -17.68 -24.67 5.22
N GLU A 415 -17.82 -25.03 6.49
CA GLU A 415 -16.83 -25.84 7.21
C GLU A 415 -16.68 -27.23 6.60
N ARG A 416 -17.80 -27.88 6.27
CA ARG A 416 -17.82 -29.21 5.66
C ARG A 416 -17.22 -29.22 4.25
N LEU A 417 -17.48 -28.18 3.45
CA LEU A 417 -16.98 -28.10 2.07
C LEU A 417 -15.58 -27.46 1.97
N GLY A 418 -15.15 -26.76 3.02
CA GLY A 418 -13.90 -26.03 3.07
C GLY A 418 -13.96 -24.69 2.34
N ARG A 419 -12.78 -24.10 2.11
CA ARG A 419 -12.68 -22.74 1.55
C ARG A 419 -13.08 -22.62 0.08
N GLY A 420 -13.12 -23.73 -0.67
CA GLY A 420 -13.28 -23.69 -2.13
C GLY A 420 -12.35 -22.67 -2.77
N GLN A 421 -12.92 -21.70 -3.49
CA GLN A 421 -12.21 -20.58 -4.11
C GLN A 421 -12.00 -19.36 -3.20
N GLY A 422 -12.47 -19.40 -1.95
CA GLY A 422 -12.44 -18.26 -1.02
C GLY A 422 -13.38 -17.11 -1.42
N VAL A 423 -14.36 -17.40 -2.29
CA VAL A 423 -15.29 -16.42 -2.86
C VAL A 423 -16.74 -16.83 -2.55
N LEU A 424 -17.56 -15.85 -2.18
CA LEU A 424 -19.02 -15.99 -2.02
C LEU A 424 -19.73 -15.00 -2.94
N LEU A 425 -20.64 -15.50 -3.79
CA LEU A 425 -21.53 -14.66 -4.60
C LEU A 425 -22.90 -14.58 -3.90
N VAL A 426 -23.27 -13.40 -3.44
CA VAL A 426 -24.59 -13.14 -2.86
C VAL A 426 -25.51 -12.62 -3.96
N PHE A 427 -26.64 -13.29 -4.15
CA PHE A 427 -27.71 -12.86 -5.04
C PHE A 427 -28.91 -12.50 -4.17
N ALA A 428 -29.38 -11.26 -4.25
CA ALA A 428 -30.47 -10.78 -3.40
C ALA A 428 -31.32 -9.73 -4.14
N PRO A 429 -32.63 -9.63 -3.85
CA PRO A 429 -33.49 -8.62 -4.43
C PRO A 429 -32.97 -7.21 -4.17
N ALA A 430 -33.15 -6.33 -5.14
CA ALA A 430 -32.66 -4.95 -5.07
C ALA A 430 -33.13 -4.21 -3.80
N ASP A 431 -34.34 -4.48 -3.33
CA ASP A 431 -34.94 -3.87 -2.14
C ASP A 431 -34.61 -4.58 -0.82
N ALA A 432 -33.88 -5.70 -0.86
CA ALA A 432 -33.47 -6.39 0.35
C ALA A 432 -32.48 -5.52 1.17
N PRO A 433 -32.71 -5.31 2.47
CA PRO A 433 -31.71 -4.68 3.32
C PRO A 433 -30.51 -5.60 3.51
N LEU A 434 -29.31 -5.03 3.64
CA LEU A 434 -28.08 -5.79 3.86
C LEU A 434 -28.17 -6.68 5.10
N SER A 435 -28.92 -6.26 6.13
CA SER A 435 -29.20 -7.03 7.35
C SER A 435 -29.75 -8.43 7.08
N VAL A 436 -30.38 -8.66 5.92
CA VAL A 436 -30.94 -9.97 5.53
C VAL A 436 -29.87 -11.03 5.29
N PHE A 437 -28.63 -10.64 4.99
CA PHE A 437 -27.56 -11.60 4.69
C PHE A 437 -26.21 -11.30 5.33
N MET A 438 -25.96 -10.05 5.76
CA MET A 438 -24.65 -9.65 6.27
C MET A 438 -24.26 -10.39 7.56
N GLU A 439 -25.21 -10.80 8.39
CA GLU A 439 -24.93 -11.68 9.54
C GLU A 439 -24.26 -13.00 9.10
N GLY A 440 -24.86 -13.70 8.12
CA GLY A 440 -24.29 -14.93 7.57
C GLY A 440 -22.93 -14.70 6.91
N VAL A 441 -22.81 -13.65 6.10
CA VAL A 441 -21.56 -13.27 5.43
C VAL A 441 -20.44 -13.04 6.45
N ARG A 442 -20.70 -12.31 7.54
CA ARG A 442 -19.71 -12.05 8.61
C ARG A 442 -19.18 -13.33 9.22
N ARG A 443 -20.05 -14.32 9.44
CA ARG A 443 -19.69 -15.59 10.07
C ARG A 443 -18.79 -16.47 9.20
N VAL A 444 -18.90 -16.36 7.88
CA VAL A 444 -18.07 -17.14 6.94
C VAL A 444 -16.92 -16.35 6.31
N LYS A 445 -16.82 -15.03 6.57
CA LYS A 445 -15.83 -14.13 5.94
C LYS A 445 -14.38 -14.59 6.13
N LYS A 446 -14.04 -15.23 7.26
CA LYS A 446 -12.68 -15.77 7.46
C LYS A 446 -12.34 -16.88 6.45
N THR A 447 -13.32 -17.69 6.07
CA THR A 447 -13.16 -18.80 5.12
C THR A 447 -13.41 -18.34 3.68
N LEU A 448 -14.34 -17.41 3.47
CA LEU A 448 -14.74 -16.83 2.19
C LEU A 448 -14.52 -15.31 2.21
N PRO A 449 -13.27 -14.83 2.18
CA PRO A 449 -12.93 -13.41 2.39
C PRO A 449 -13.39 -12.48 1.27
N THR A 450 -13.56 -13.01 0.05
CA THR A 450 -14.00 -12.23 -1.10
C THR A 450 -15.49 -12.43 -1.32
N VAL A 451 -16.26 -11.36 -1.18
CA VAL A 451 -17.72 -11.40 -1.34
C VAL A 451 -18.12 -10.43 -2.45
N TYR A 452 -19.03 -10.87 -3.31
CA TYR A 452 -19.67 -10.05 -4.32
C TYR A 452 -21.18 -10.10 -4.16
N VAL A 453 -21.88 -8.98 -4.36
CA VAL A 453 -23.32 -8.86 -4.18
C VAL A 453 -23.96 -8.42 -5.48
N PHE A 454 -24.93 -9.19 -5.97
CA PHE A 454 -25.75 -8.90 -7.14
C PHE A 454 -27.18 -8.53 -6.71
N ALA A 455 -27.67 -7.40 -7.23
CA ALA A 455 -29.10 -7.08 -7.21
C ALA A 455 -29.83 -7.95 -8.25
N GLU A 456 -30.75 -8.80 -7.80
CA GLU A 456 -31.67 -9.58 -8.66
C GLU A 456 -33.06 -8.95 -8.76
#